data_AF-A0A7C3GPH8-F1
#
_entry.id   AF-A0A7C3GPH8-F1
#
_cell.length_a   1.000
_cell.length_b   1.000
_cell.length_c   1.000
_cell.angle_alpha   90.00
_cell.angle_beta   90.00
_cell.angle_gamma   90.00
#
_symmetry.space_group_name_H-M   'P 1'
#
loop_
_entity.id
_entity.type
_entity.pdbx_description
1 polymer ?
#
loop_
_entity_poly.entity_id
_entity_poly.type
_entity_poly.pdbx_seq_one_letter_code
_entity_poly.pdbx_strand_id
1 'polypeptide(L)' 'MSKKDKIERQIDILKYWLSVFVISEIGLISWLASNYNKNHPLYFIGICLFILILGAIVIVQRKINKKIDKLEEL' A
#
# COMPACT_ATOMS: atom_id res chain seq x y z
N MET A 1 -11.01 18.21 19.04
CA MET A 1 -9.83 17.43 18.60
C MET A 1 -8.69 18.39 18.41
N SER A 2 -7.57 18.12 19.07
CA SER A 2 -6.34 18.87 18.90
C SER A 2 -5.76 18.64 17.50
N LYS A 3 -4.82 19.49 17.07
CA LYS A 3 -4.07 19.27 15.81
C LYS A 3 -3.36 17.91 15.82
N LYS A 4 -2.85 17.49 16.99
CA LYS A 4 -2.19 16.20 17.22
C LYS A 4 -3.15 15.03 16.97
N ASP A 5 -4.33 15.03 17.60
CA ASP A 5 -5.34 13.97 17.45
C ASP A 5 -5.76 13.78 15.98
N LYS A 6 -5.83 14.89 15.22
CA LYS A 6 -6.19 14.84 13.80
C LYS A 6 -5.10 14.17 12.95
N ILE A 7 -3.82 14.40 13.26
CA ILE A 7 -2.71 13.79 12.53
C ILE A 7 -2.60 12.31 12.87
N GLU A 8 -2.74 11.94 14.15
CA GLU A 8 -2.75 10.55 14.60
C GLU A 8 -3.86 9.75 13.90
N ARG A 9 -5.09 10.28 13.86
CA ARG A 9 -6.19 9.64 13.12
C ARG A 9 -5.90 9.47 11.62
N GLN A 10 -5.21 10.43 10.99
CA GLN A 10 -4.81 10.30 9.60
C GLN A 10 -3.74 9.23 9.40
N ILE A 11 -2.81 9.07 10.34
CA ILE A 11 -1.81 8.00 10.32
C ILE A 11 -2.50 6.65 10.45
N ASP A 12 -3.46 6.49 11.35
CA ASP A 12 -4.18 5.22 11.54
C ASP A 12 -4.95 4.80 10.29
N ILE A 13 -5.62 5.75 9.63
CA ILE A 13 -6.27 5.50 8.34
C ILE A 13 -5.25 5.06 7.29
N LEU A 14 -4.07 5.69 7.22
CA LEU A 14 -3.02 5.31 6.29
C LEU A 14 -2.44 3.93 6.60
N LYS A 15 -2.25 3.58 7.87
CA LYS A 15 -1.82 2.24 8.30
C LYS A 15 -2.83 1.17 7.92
N TYR A 16 -4.12 1.45 8.08
CA TYR A 16 -5.18 0.54 7.63
C TYR A 16 -5.06 0.27 6.12
N TRP A 17 -4.94 1.31 5.30
CA TRP A 17 -4.78 1.14 3.85
C TRP A 17 -3.48 0.45 3.47
N LEU A 18 -2.38 0.70 4.19
CA LEU A 18 -1.13 0.00 4.01
C LEU A 18 -1.31 -1.51 4.18
N SER A 19 -1.98 -1.94 5.25
CA SER A 19 -2.28 -3.36 5.48
C SER A 19 -3.13 -3.97 4.37
N VAL A 20 -4.14 -3.24 3.89
CA VAL A 20 -4.99 -3.69 2.77
C VAL A 20 -4.15 -3.90 1.50
N PHE A 21 -3.24 -2.98 1.19
CA PHE A 21 -2.37 -3.11 0.02
C PHE A 21 -1.41 -4.30 0.15
N VAL A 22 -0.78 -4.49 1.31
CA VAL A 22 0.12 -5.63 1.56
C VAL A 22 -0.60 -6.97 1.40
N ILE A 23 -1.81 -7.11 1.96
CA ILE A 23 -2.59 -8.35 1.82
C ILE A 23 -2.98 -8.58 0.35
N SER A 24 -3.38 -7.53 -0.35
CA SER A 24 -3.73 -7.59 -1.77
C SER A 24 -2.53 -8.03 -2.61
N GLU A 25 -1.34 -7.54 -2.27
CA GLU A 25 -0.09 -7.89 -2.94
C GLU A 25 0.27 -9.36 -2.76
N ILE A 26 0.14 -9.91 -1.54
CA ILE A 26 0.35 -11.35 -1.28
C ILE A 26 -0.61 -12.19 -2.13
N GLY A 27 -1.89 -11.81 -2.20
CA GLY A 27 -2.88 -12.50 -3.04
C GLY A 27 -2.52 -12.46 -4.52
N LEU A 28 -2.04 -11.31 -5.00
CA LEU A 28 -1.63 -11.14 -6.39
C LEU A 28 -0.38 -11.95 -6.73
N ILE A 29 0.61 -12.02 -5.82
CA ILE A 29 1.79 -12.88 -5.96
C ILE A 29 1.37 -14.34 -6.11
N SER A 30 0.45 -14.81 -5.25
CA SER A 30 -0.07 -16.17 -5.31
C SER A 30 -0.76 -16.47 -6.65
N TRP A 31 -1.57 -15.54 -7.15
CA TRP A 31 -2.21 -15.67 -8.46
C TRP A 31 -1.20 -15.68 -9.61
N LEU A 32 -0.20 -14.80 -9.60
CA LEU A 32 0.86 -14.76 -10.61
C LEU A 32 1.67 -16.06 -10.61
N ALA A 33 2.07 -16.55 -9.43
CA ALA A 33 2.79 -17.82 -9.29
C ALA A 33 1.99 -19.03 -9.81
N SER A 34 0.66 -18.98 -9.71
CA SER A 34 -0.23 -20.06 -10.18
C SER A 34 -0.53 -20.00 -11.69
N ASN A 35 -0.20 -18.89 -12.37
CA ASN A 35 -0.62 -18.65 -13.76
C ASN A 35 0.52 -18.28 -14.71
N TYR A 36 1.79 -18.36 -14.27
CA TYR A 36 2.96 -17.93 -15.05
C TYR A 36 3.14 -18.60 -16.42
N ASN A 37 2.70 -19.84 -16.59
CA ASN A 37 2.84 -20.58 -17.85
C ASN A 37 1.63 -20.54 -18.78
N LYS A 38 0.57 -19.80 -18.44
CA LYS A 38 -0.70 -19.89 -19.17
C LYS A 38 -0.79 -19.00 -20.43
N ASN A 39 0.29 -18.30 -20.82
CA ASN A 39 0.34 -17.38 -21.97
C ASN A 39 -0.93 -16.52 -22.11
N HIS A 40 -1.44 -16.04 -20.97
CA HIS A 40 -2.73 -15.38 -20.86
C HIS A 40 -2.53 -13.87 -20.75
N PRO A 41 -3.25 -13.02 -21.52
CA PRO A 41 -3.12 -11.56 -21.45
C PRO A 41 -3.29 -10.98 -20.04
N LEU A 42 -4.14 -11.63 -19.21
CA LEU A 42 -4.31 -11.27 -17.79
C LEU A 42 -3.03 -11.37 -16.96
N TYR A 43 -2.05 -12.19 -17.35
CA TYR A 43 -0.77 -12.28 -16.63
C TYR A 43 -0.02 -10.95 -16.68
N PHE A 44 0.03 -10.32 -17.86
CA PHE A 44 0.61 -8.99 -18.04
C PHE A 44 -0.12 -7.92 -17.23
N ILE A 45 -1.45 -7.98 -17.20
CA ILE A 45 -2.28 -7.09 -16.37
C ILE A 45 -1.97 -7.30 -14.88
N GLY A 46 -1.80 -8.56 -14.45
CA GLY A 46 -1.40 -8.90 -13.09
C GLY A 46 -0.05 -8.29 -12.71
N ILE A 47 0.96 -8.36 -13.59
CA ILE A 47 2.27 -7.72 -13.35
C ILE A 47 2.12 -6.19 -13.24
N CYS A 48 1.31 -5.56 -14.10
CA CYS A 48 1.08 -4.12 -14.04
C CYS A 48 0.40 -3.71 -12.72
N LEU A 49 -0.60 -4.49 -12.27
CA LEU A 49 -1.26 -4.28 -10.98
C LEU A 49 -0.30 -4.48 -9.81
N PHE A 50 0.61 -5.45 -9.90
CA PHE A 50 1.63 -5.70 -8.88
C PHE A 50 2.50 -4.46 -8.66
N ILE A 51 3.06 -3.92 -9.75
CA ILE A 51 3.91 -2.73 -9.72
C ILE A 51 3.12 -1.51 -9.22
N LEU A 52 1.86 -1.37 -9.60
CA LEU A 52 1.00 -0.27 -9.16
C LEU A 52 0.74 -0.33 -7.64
N ILE A 53 0.40 -1.50 -7.11
CA ILE A 53 0.15 -1.70 -5.67
C ILE A 53 1.43 -1.45 -4.88
N LEU A 54 2.58 -1.95 -5.35
CA LEU A 54 3.90 -1.65 -4.76
C LEU A 54 4.15 -0.15 -4.70
N GLY A 55 3.89 0.58 -5.79
CA GLY A 55 3.99 2.03 -5.83
C GLY A 55 3.09 2.71 -4.79
N ALA A 56 1.84 2.24 -4.65
CA ALA A 56 0.91 2.75 -3.66
C ALA A 56 1.40 2.54 -2.23
N ILE A 57 1.95 1.36 -1.91
CA ILE A 57 2.55 1.04 -0.61
C ILE A 57 3.68 2.02 -0.28
N VAL A 58 4.61 2.24 -1.21
CA VAL A 58 5.72 3.19 -1.03
C VAL A 58 5.20 4.61 -0.79
N ILE A 59 4.17 5.05 -1.53
CA ILE A 59 3.57 6.37 -1.36
C ILE A 59 2.90 6.49 0.02
N VAL A 60 2.13 5.49 0.45
CA VAL A 60 1.46 5.49 1.75
C VAL A 60 2.48 5.50 2.88
N GLN A 61 3.53 4.67 2.80
CA GLN A 61 4.61 4.65 3.78
C GLN A 61 5.29 6.02 3.90
N ARG A 62 5.62 6.65 2.77
CA ARG A 62 6.19 8.00 2.76
C ARG A 62 5.25 9.04 3.37
N LYS A 63 3.94 8.93 3.13
CA LYS A 63 2.94 9.82 3.74
C LYS A 63 2.81 9.62 5.25
N ILE A 64 2.94 8.38 5.74
CA ILE A 64 2.95 8.07 7.17
C ILE A 64 4.17 8.73 7.82
N ASN A 65 5.37 8.49 7.29
CA ASN A 65 6.60 9.05 7.85
C ASN A 65 6.54 10.58 7.92
N LYS A 66 6.14 11.26 6.81
CA LYS A 66 5.96 12.72 6.80
C LYS A 66 4.95 13.25 7.82
N LYS A 67 3.99 12.43 8.26
CA LYS A 67 3.02 12.82 9.30
C LYS A 67 3.57 12.58 10.70
N ILE A 68 4.40 11.56 10.88
CA ILE A 68 5.13 11.29 12.11
C ILE A 68 6.13 12.43 12.36
N ASP A 69 6.93 12.81 11.35
CA ASP A 69 7.87 13.93 11.47
C ASP A 69 7.15 15.22 11.92
N LYS A 70 5.98 15.51 11.33
CA LYS A 70 5.15 16.66 11.72
C LYS A 70 4.59 16.58 13.14
N LEU A 71 4.40 15.38 13.68
CA LEU A 71 3.98 15.17 15.06
C LEU A 71 5.13 15.38 16.04
N GLU A 72 6.36 15.05 15.64
CA GLU A 72 7.56 15.30 16.44
C GLU A 72 7.90 16.80 16.53
N GLU A 73 7.57 17.57 15.49
CA GLU A 73 7.74 19.04 15.45
C GLU A 73 6.65 19.83 16.22
N LEU A 74 5.57 19.18 16.68
CA LEU A 74 4.39 19.81 17.32
C LEU A 74 4.40 19.69 18.84
#